data_AF-A0A954TJ68-F1
#
_entry.id   AF-A0A954TJ68-F1
#
_cell.length_a   1.000
_cell.length_b   1.000
_cell.length_c   1.000
_cell.angle_alpha   90.00
_cell.angle_beta   90.00
_cell.angle_gamma   90.00
#
_symmetry.space_group_name_H-M   'P 1'
#
loop_
_entity.id
_entity.type
_entity.pdbx_description
1 polymer ?
#
loop_
_entity_poly.entity_id
_entity_poly.type
_entity_poly.pdbx_seq_one_letter_code
_entity_poly.pdbx_strand_id
1 'polypeptide(L)'
;MSQISKTCSFVAGTLVIFVVCAAHTSACLWDTETLLEERSRFPTALEIILGKFPRHTREYYQWRLNDRLEKLKTSPDDDSLLDDVAASYEKLGRYDDAISVAKEQLARHPERYESLANLGTFLIHDGQLREGLPYIEKAIEVNPDAHFGREKYQLLLVKYVLSRSTDDGIELPLAKSRFKDKSVEYDFPFLTFLEQETLDGSSEHGSPQRDDAIKGILGMMRFSRYDSPILLEVLGELHESQSAGQLAYRAYMSASQHVEDADAKARYQQLASHALEYPRMSWESVNGVKIDETEIAEDFRAERADADLWFQSLAADERKWIAAGEAVDEKFNAKYREIPEAITTDPETQRASQGETSDPAFDELLGSLLTISALVIVAAFALYVVLTRKRSAAKTITSA
;
A
#
# COMPACT_ATOMS: atom_id res chain seq x y z
N MET A 1 65.20 -13.18 40.09
CA MET A 1 65.83 -13.03 38.77
C MET A 1 64.81 -13.47 37.72
N SER A 2 64.37 -12.52 36.87
CA SER A 2 64.07 -12.64 35.42
C SER A 2 63.13 -13.77 34.95
N GLN A 3 62.15 -13.63 34.04
CA GLN A 3 61.54 -12.57 33.22
C GLN A 3 60.24 -13.20 32.69
N ILE A 4 59.09 -12.53 32.76
CA ILE A 4 58.34 -11.99 31.61
C ILE A 4 58.38 -12.87 30.34
N SER A 5 57.28 -13.58 30.10
CA SER A 5 56.71 -13.74 28.75
C SER A 5 55.19 -13.82 28.90
N LYS A 6 54.52 -12.78 28.42
CA LYS A 6 53.07 -12.65 28.31
C LYS A 6 52.68 -13.08 26.90
N THR A 7 51.82 -14.08 26.78
CA THR A 7 50.95 -14.26 25.62
C THR A 7 49.55 -14.60 26.11
N CYS A 8 48.82 -13.56 26.50
CA CYS A 8 47.36 -13.60 26.52
C CYS A 8 46.88 -13.54 25.06
N SER A 9 46.49 -14.68 24.49
CA SER A 9 45.57 -14.67 23.35
C SER A 9 44.15 -14.71 23.91
N PHE A 10 43.59 -13.52 24.02
CA PHE A 10 42.19 -13.25 24.29
C PHE A 10 41.40 -13.77 23.08
N VAL A 11 40.72 -14.91 23.22
CA VAL A 11 39.69 -15.32 22.26
C VAL A 11 38.50 -14.43 22.54
N ALA A 12 38.50 -13.25 21.94
CA ALA A 12 37.29 -12.47 21.75
C ALA A 12 36.42 -13.28 20.79
N GLY A 13 35.48 -14.04 21.35
CA GLY A 13 34.37 -14.61 20.60
C GLY A 13 33.54 -13.47 20.07
N THR A 14 33.83 -13.03 18.85
CA THR A 14 32.95 -12.17 18.08
C THR A 14 31.71 -13.00 17.80
N LEU A 15 30.67 -12.78 18.60
CA LEU A 15 29.32 -13.23 18.30
C LEU A 15 28.89 -12.45 17.04
N VAL A 16 29.21 -12.98 15.87
CA VAL A 16 28.65 -12.51 14.61
C VAL A 16 27.20 -12.98 14.62
N ILE A 17 26.32 -12.12 15.11
CA ILE A 17 24.89 -12.21 14.84
C ILE A 17 24.78 -11.97 13.33
N PHE A 18 24.61 -13.05 12.57
CA PHE A 18 24.08 -12.93 11.22
C PHE A 18 22.65 -12.37 11.37
N VAL A 19 22.51 -11.07 11.16
CA VAL A 19 21.21 -10.50 10.81
C VAL A 19 20.93 -11.03 9.42
N VAL A 20 20.22 -12.15 9.35
CA VAL A 20 19.58 -12.61 8.13
C VAL A 20 18.63 -11.48 7.73
N CYS A 21 18.97 -10.74 6.68
CA CYS A 21 18.07 -9.77 6.09
C CYS A 21 16.78 -10.50 5.72
N ALA A 22 15.74 -10.34 6.54
CA ALA A 22 14.42 -10.86 6.26
C ALA A 22 14.04 -10.36 4.86
N ALA A 23 13.76 -11.25 3.92
CA ALA A 23 13.24 -10.84 2.63
C ALA A 23 11.83 -10.28 2.87
N HIS A 24 11.65 -8.97 2.68
CA HIS A 24 10.43 -8.27 3.11
C HIS A 24 9.32 -8.49 2.07
N THR A 25 8.23 -9.15 2.46
CA THR A 25 6.94 -9.06 1.77
C THR A 25 6.37 -7.67 2.05
N SER A 26 6.39 -6.77 1.09
CA SER A 26 5.95 -5.38 1.30
C SER A 26 4.50 -5.19 0.84
N ALA A 27 3.68 -4.47 1.59
CA ALA A 27 2.30 -4.11 1.26
C ALA A 27 1.97 -2.66 1.69
N CYS A 28 0.86 -2.12 1.19
CA CYS A 28 0.54 -0.69 1.30
C CYS A 28 0.14 -0.25 2.71
N LEU A 29 0.30 1.05 2.97
CA LEU A 29 -0.07 1.71 4.21
C LEU A 29 -1.37 2.51 4.02
N TRP A 30 -2.10 2.75 5.09
CA TRP A 30 -3.18 3.73 5.17
C TRP A 30 -2.66 5.01 5.78
N ASP A 31 -2.55 6.05 4.95
CA ASP A 31 -2.26 7.42 5.36
C ASP A 31 -2.97 8.40 4.41
N THR A 32 -2.78 9.70 4.60
CA THR A 32 -3.42 10.74 3.76
C THR A 32 -3.00 10.65 2.27
N GLU A 33 -1.78 10.18 1.98
CA GLU A 33 -1.26 10.06 0.62
C GLU A 33 -1.92 8.89 -0.12
N THR A 34 -2.26 7.81 0.58
CA THR A 34 -2.94 6.64 0.03
C THR A 34 -4.23 7.01 -0.70
N LEU A 35 -5.13 7.77 -0.05
CA LEU A 35 -6.41 8.18 -0.67
C LEU A 35 -6.20 9.05 -1.91
N LEU A 36 -5.20 9.92 -1.89
CA LEU A 36 -4.86 10.73 -3.05
C LEU A 36 -4.27 9.87 -4.17
N GLU A 37 -3.51 8.82 -3.81
CA GLU A 37 -2.85 7.91 -4.77
C GLU A 37 -3.87 7.03 -5.48
N GLU A 38 -4.89 6.57 -4.78
CA GLU A 38 -6.03 5.84 -5.38
C GLU A 38 -6.77 6.67 -6.44
N ARG A 39 -6.81 8.00 -6.29
CA ARG A 39 -7.43 8.92 -7.26
C ARG A 39 -6.54 9.26 -8.47
N SER A 40 -5.25 8.98 -8.37
CA SER A 40 -4.26 9.32 -9.41
C SER A 40 -4.14 8.20 -10.44
N ARG A 41 -3.67 8.51 -11.66
CA ARG A 41 -3.35 7.49 -12.67
C ARG A 41 -2.49 6.40 -12.05
N PHE A 42 -2.92 5.15 -12.18
CA PHE A 42 -2.14 4.00 -11.73
C PHE A 42 -0.96 3.77 -12.70
N PRO A 43 0.30 3.72 -12.22
CA PRO A 43 1.44 3.48 -13.08
C PRO A 43 1.40 2.07 -13.68
N THR A 44 1.90 1.92 -14.90
CA THR A 44 2.02 0.62 -15.57
C THR A 44 2.97 -0.31 -14.82
N ALA A 45 2.85 -1.62 -15.08
CA ALA A 45 3.78 -2.60 -14.51
C ALA A 45 5.25 -2.26 -14.78
N LEU A 46 5.56 -1.79 -16.00
CA LEU A 46 6.91 -1.36 -16.36
C LEU A 46 7.38 -0.15 -15.54
N GLU A 47 6.54 0.89 -15.41
CA GLU A 47 6.85 2.06 -14.58
C GLU A 47 7.14 1.66 -13.12
N ILE A 48 6.36 0.73 -12.56
CA ILE A 48 6.54 0.21 -11.20
C ILE A 48 7.83 -0.61 -11.07
N ILE A 49 8.08 -1.57 -11.97
CA ILE A 49 9.29 -2.41 -11.98
C ILE A 49 10.57 -1.56 -12.05
N LEU A 50 10.52 -0.45 -12.80
CA LEU A 50 11.64 0.47 -12.97
C LEU A 50 11.75 1.49 -11.81
N GLY A 51 10.70 1.67 -11.01
CA GLY A 51 10.64 2.74 -10.01
C GLY A 51 10.40 4.13 -10.59
N LYS A 52 9.87 4.22 -11.82
CA LYS A 52 9.59 5.46 -12.56
C LYS A 52 8.15 5.91 -12.36
N PHE A 53 7.80 6.26 -11.14
CA PHE A 53 6.48 6.78 -10.78
C PHE A 53 6.60 7.73 -9.57
N PRO A 54 5.62 8.62 -9.34
CA PRO A 54 5.63 9.50 -8.18
C PRO A 54 5.76 8.71 -6.87
N ARG A 55 6.85 8.94 -6.16
CA ARG A 55 7.19 8.31 -4.87
C ARG A 55 8.09 9.25 -4.09
N HIS A 56 8.10 9.11 -2.77
CA HIS A 56 8.82 10.04 -1.90
C HIS A 56 10.21 9.58 -1.51
N THR A 57 11.06 10.55 -1.18
CA THR A 57 12.38 10.30 -0.60
C THR A 57 12.31 10.00 0.90
N ARG A 58 13.39 9.44 1.46
CA ARG A 58 13.54 9.27 2.91
C ARG A 58 13.53 10.64 3.63
N GLU A 59 14.12 11.65 3.00
CA GLU A 59 14.12 13.04 3.47
C GLU A 59 12.71 13.61 3.58
N TYR A 60 11.85 13.32 2.59
CA TYR A 60 10.44 13.67 2.66
C TYR A 60 9.76 13.01 3.86
N TYR A 61 9.92 11.70 4.09
CA TYR A 61 9.28 11.05 5.24
C TYR A 61 9.81 11.56 6.58
N GLN A 62 11.08 11.97 6.64
CA GLN A 62 11.63 12.63 7.82
C GLN A 62 11.02 14.01 8.04
N TRP A 63 10.81 14.78 6.96
CA TRP A 63 10.11 16.06 7.02
C TRP A 63 8.65 15.88 7.45
N ARG A 64 7.92 14.94 6.81
CA ARG A 64 6.51 14.63 7.11
C ARG A 64 6.36 14.23 8.56
N LEU A 65 7.20 13.32 9.07
CA LEU A 65 7.19 12.93 10.48
C LEU A 65 7.29 14.15 11.41
N ASN A 66 8.22 15.07 11.15
CA ASN A 66 8.41 16.25 11.99
C ASN A 66 7.21 17.21 11.91
N ASP A 67 6.67 17.44 10.71
CA ASP A 67 5.50 18.29 10.49
C ASP A 67 4.26 17.74 11.22
N ARG A 68 4.00 16.44 11.10
CA ARG A 68 2.84 15.79 11.72
C ARG A 68 2.95 15.74 13.25
N LEU A 69 4.14 15.46 13.78
CA LEU A 69 4.39 15.54 15.23
C LEU A 69 4.20 16.96 15.79
N GLU A 70 4.52 18.00 15.03
CA GLU A 70 4.24 19.39 15.46
C GLU A 70 2.73 19.65 15.51
N LYS A 71 1.98 19.23 14.48
CA LYS A 71 0.51 19.38 14.41
C LYS A 71 -0.20 18.60 15.53
N LEU A 72 0.30 17.42 15.89
CA LEU A 72 -0.25 16.62 17.00
C LEU A 72 -0.14 17.33 18.35
N LYS A 73 0.77 18.30 18.55
CA LYS A 73 0.81 19.07 19.80
C LYS A 73 -0.46 19.87 20.07
N THR A 74 -1.16 20.29 19.02
CA THR A 74 -2.43 21.02 19.12
C THR A 74 -3.64 20.14 18.87
N SER A 75 -3.46 18.97 18.27
CA SER A 75 -4.52 17.99 17.95
C SER A 75 -4.06 16.56 18.28
N PRO A 76 -3.87 16.20 19.57
CA PRO A 76 -3.17 14.97 19.98
C PRO A 76 -3.89 13.67 19.60
N ASP A 77 -5.20 13.73 19.40
CA ASP A 77 -6.05 12.57 19.10
C ASP A 77 -6.48 12.52 17.62
N ASP A 78 -5.80 13.26 16.73
CA ASP A 78 -6.10 13.24 15.29
C ASP A 78 -5.57 11.94 14.66
N ASP A 79 -6.51 11.03 14.36
CA ASP A 79 -6.21 9.71 13.81
C ASP A 79 -5.48 9.75 12.48
N SER A 80 -5.81 10.72 11.61
CA SER A 80 -5.16 10.87 10.31
C SER A 80 -3.70 11.30 10.47
N LEU A 81 -3.42 12.21 11.42
CA LEU A 81 -2.04 12.60 11.72
C LEU A 81 -1.25 11.45 12.36
N LEU A 82 -1.88 10.62 13.18
CA LEU A 82 -1.25 9.44 13.77
C LEU A 82 -0.96 8.36 12.72
N ASP A 83 -1.86 8.16 11.75
CA ASP A 83 -1.64 7.29 10.60
C ASP A 83 -0.44 7.77 9.77
N ASP A 84 -0.39 9.07 9.45
CA ASP A 84 0.73 9.68 8.73
C ASP A 84 2.07 9.52 9.48
N VAL A 85 2.06 9.63 10.82
CA VAL A 85 3.24 9.44 11.67
C VAL A 85 3.69 7.98 11.64
N ALA A 86 2.77 7.04 11.84
CA ALA A 86 3.08 5.61 11.81
C ALA A 86 3.63 5.17 10.45
N ALA A 87 3.00 5.64 9.37
CA ALA A 87 3.48 5.39 8.01
C ALA A 87 4.86 6.01 7.76
N SER A 88 5.10 7.24 8.24
CA SER A 88 6.42 7.86 8.14
C SER A 88 7.49 7.09 8.91
N TYR A 89 7.18 6.55 10.10
CA TYR A 89 8.09 5.68 10.83
C TYR A 89 8.44 4.41 10.05
N GLU A 90 7.44 3.73 9.48
CA GLU A 90 7.64 2.55 8.63
C GLU A 90 8.56 2.86 7.45
N LYS A 91 8.27 3.94 6.71
CA LYS A 91 9.06 4.36 5.54
C LYS A 91 10.49 4.77 5.90
N LEU A 92 10.71 5.14 7.16
CA LEU A 92 12.02 5.42 7.73
C LEU A 92 12.71 4.16 8.30
N GLY A 93 12.11 2.97 8.18
CA GLY A 93 12.62 1.71 8.72
C GLY A 93 12.57 1.63 10.26
N ARG A 94 11.75 2.48 10.89
CA ARG A 94 11.55 2.53 12.34
C ARG A 94 10.30 1.72 12.71
N TYR A 95 10.36 0.42 12.49
CA TYR A 95 9.20 -0.47 12.60
C TYR A 95 8.64 -0.54 14.02
N ASP A 96 9.50 -0.59 15.05
CA ASP A 96 9.06 -0.56 16.46
C ASP A 96 8.19 0.66 16.79
N ASP A 97 8.56 1.84 16.28
CA ASP A 97 7.80 3.07 16.48
C ASP A 97 6.47 3.02 15.71
N ALA A 98 6.48 2.56 14.46
CA ALA A 98 5.28 2.41 13.64
C ALA A 98 4.26 1.44 14.28
N ILE A 99 4.74 0.28 14.74
CA ILE A 99 3.94 -0.74 15.44
C ILE A 99 3.39 -0.18 16.74
N SER A 100 4.18 0.60 17.49
CA SER A 100 3.73 1.20 18.75
C SER A 100 2.57 2.17 18.53
N VAL A 101 2.68 3.07 17.55
CA VAL A 101 1.60 4.00 17.19
C VAL A 101 0.36 3.24 16.71
N ALA A 102 0.53 2.25 15.82
CA ALA A 102 -0.61 1.47 15.32
C ALA A 102 -1.33 0.68 16.42
N LYS A 103 -0.60 0.13 17.41
CA LYS A 103 -1.19 -0.53 18.59
C LYS A 103 -2.00 0.45 19.45
N GLU A 104 -1.53 1.68 19.63
CA GLU A 104 -2.27 2.71 20.33
C GLU A 104 -3.55 3.09 19.60
N GLN A 105 -3.48 3.32 18.28
CA GLN A 105 -4.67 3.61 17.47
C GLN A 105 -5.68 2.46 17.52
N LEU A 106 -5.22 1.21 17.42
CA LEU A 106 -6.09 0.04 17.52
C LEU A 106 -6.72 -0.09 18.92
N ALA A 107 -6.01 0.28 19.99
CA ALA A 107 -6.58 0.28 21.33
C ALA A 107 -7.71 1.31 21.50
N ARG A 108 -7.62 2.45 20.80
CA ARG A 108 -8.67 3.47 20.76
C ARG A 108 -9.84 3.05 19.85
N HIS A 109 -9.54 2.40 18.73
CA HIS A 109 -10.52 1.97 17.73
C HIS A 109 -10.31 0.50 17.32
N PRO A 110 -10.80 -0.48 18.11
CA PRO A 110 -10.48 -1.92 17.94
C PRO A 110 -10.94 -2.59 16.64
N GLU A 111 -11.83 -1.93 15.90
CA GLU A 111 -12.40 -2.39 14.62
C GLU A 111 -12.17 -1.38 13.50
N ARG A 112 -11.31 -0.37 13.70
CA ARG A 112 -10.95 0.56 12.62
C ARG A 112 -10.08 -0.17 11.62
N TYR A 113 -10.53 -0.17 10.38
CA TYR A 113 -9.90 -0.87 9.27
C TYR A 113 -8.43 -0.46 9.10
N GLU A 114 -8.15 0.83 9.05
CA GLU A 114 -6.82 1.40 8.82
C GLU A 114 -5.84 0.97 9.92
N SER A 115 -6.27 0.96 11.18
CA SER A 115 -5.43 0.54 12.30
C SER A 115 -5.09 -0.95 12.25
N LEU A 116 -6.04 -1.80 11.86
CA LEU A 116 -5.81 -3.23 11.65
C LEU A 116 -4.86 -3.47 10.46
N ALA A 117 -5.13 -2.84 9.33
CA ALA A 117 -4.34 -2.96 8.10
C ALA A 117 -2.90 -2.45 8.30
N ASN A 118 -2.74 -1.29 8.94
CA ASN A 118 -1.43 -0.70 9.26
C ASN A 118 -0.65 -1.59 10.23
N LEU A 119 -1.25 -2.03 11.34
CA LEU A 119 -0.56 -2.90 12.30
C LEU A 119 -0.11 -4.22 11.66
N GLY A 120 -1.00 -4.88 10.91
CA GLY A 120 -0.66 -6.11 10.20
C GLY A 120 0.49 -5.89 9.21
N THR A 121 0.45 -4.79 8.45
CA THR A 121 1.46 -4.46 7.46
C THR A 121 2.81 -4.10 8.09
N PHE A 122 2.82 -3.31 9.17
CA PHE A 122 4.05 -2.97 9.88
C PHE A 122 4.73 -4.20 10.50
N LEU A 123 3.95 -5.10 11.10
CA LEU A 123 4.47 -6.38 11.60
C LEU A 123 5.06 -7.24 10.47
N ILE A 124 4.39 -7.28 9.31
CA ILE A 124 4.87 -8.01 8.14
C ILE A 124 6.18 -7.40 7.62
N HIS A 125 6.30 -6.07 7.58
CA HIS A 125 7.52 -5.38 7.15
C HIS A 125 8.68 -5.54 8.13
N ASP A 126 8.38 -5.64 9.42
CA ASP A 126 9.37 -5.97 10.45
C ASP A 126 9.83 -7.45 10.40
N GLY A 127 9.23 -8.26 9.51
CA GLY A 127 9.53 -9.69 9.37
C GLY A 127 8.74 -10.59 10.33
N GLN A 128 7.88 -10.02 11.17
CA GLN A 128 6.97 -10.73 12.06
C GLN A 128 5.73 -11.25 11.31
N LEU A 129 5.95 -12.00 10.22
CA LEU A 129 4.91 -12.44 9.28
C LEU A 129 3.74 -13.14 9.98
N ARG A 130 4.02 -14.04 10.91
CA ARG A 130 3.00 -14.81 11.64
C ARG A 130 2.16 -13.95 12.59
N GLU A 131 2.75 -12.89 13.14
CA GLU A 131 2.06 -11.97 14.04
C GLU A 131 1.21 -10.96 13.27
N GLY A 132 1.65 -10.55 12.07
CA GLY A 132 0.90 -9.62 11.22
C GLY A 132 -0.32 -10.25 10.55
N LEU A 133 -0.27 -11.54 10.21
CA LEU A 133 -1.33 -12.27 9.49
C LEU A 133 -2.74 -12.07 10.10
N PRO A 134 -2.98 -12.31 11.41
CA PRO A 134 -4.31 -12.17 12.00
C PRO A 134 -4.89 -10.76 11.88
N TYR A 135 -4.04 -9.73 11.86
CA TYR A 135 -4.50 -8.35 11.71
C TYR A 135 -4.93 -8.04 10.28
N ILE A 136 -4.23 -8.58 9.27
CA ILE A 136 -4.65 -8.49 7.88
C ILE A 136 -5.95 -9.27 7.65
N GLU A 137 -6.07 -10.48 8.21
CA GLU A 137 -7.31 -11.27 8.15
C GLU A 137 -8.50 -10.47 8.73
N LYS A 138 -8.33 -9.90 9.93
CA LYS A 138 -9.37 -9.07 10.55
C LYS A 138 -9.65 -7.79 9.76
N ALA A 139 -8.64 -7.17 9.14
CA ALA A 139 -8.85 -6.01 8.28
C ALA A 139 -9.75 -6.38 7.09
N ILE A 140 -9.48 -7.50 6.41
CA ILE A 140 -10.29 -8.01 5.29
C ILE A 140 -11.72 -8.32 5.75
N GLU A 141 -11.92 -8.86 6.95
CA GLU A 141 -13.25 -9.09 7.53
C GLU A 141 -14.04 -7.78 7.72
N VAL A 142 -13.37 -6.71 8.16
CA VAL A 142 -13.97 -5.39 8.38
C VAL A 142 -14.30 -4.69 7.06
N ASN A 143 -13.39 -4.72 6.10
CA ASN A 143 -13.58 -4.11 4.79
C ASN A 143 -12.94 -4.96 3.68
N PRO A 144 -13.71 -5.88 3.05
CA PRO A 144 -13.17 -6.81 2.06
C PRO A 144 -12.84 -6.15 0.70
N ASP A 145 -13.45 -4.99 0.42
CA ASP A 145 -13.30 -4.25 -0.84
C ASP A 145 -12.34 -3.06 -0.73
N ALA A 146 -11.69 -2.90 0.42
CA ALA A 146 -10.66 -1.90 0.61
C ALA A 146 -9.53 -2.06 -0.41
N HIS A 147 -8.93 -0.93 -0.83
CA HIS A 147 -7.80 -0.89 -1.76
C HIS A 147 -7.96 -1.86 -2.94
N PHE A 148 -9.10 -1.80 -3.64
CA PHE A 148 -9.35 -2.63 -4.83
C PHE A 148 -9.10 -4.14 -4.60
N GLY A 149 -9.30 -4.63 -3.36
CA GLY A 149 -9.17 -6.03 -2.97
C GLY A 149 -7.72 -6.51 -2.76
N ARG A 150 -6.73 -5.61 -2.65
CA ARG A 150 -5.32 -6.01 -2.57
C ARG A 150 -4.97 -6.81 -1.31
N GLU A 151 -5.64 -6.57 -0.17
CA GLU A 151 -5.25 -7.13 1.13
C GLU A 151 -5.38 -8.65 1.11
N LYS A 152 -6.31 -9.19 0.31
CA LYS A 152 -6.40 -10.61 0.00
C LYS A 152 -5.10 -11.14 -0.59
N TYR A 153 -4.49 -10.42 -1.53
CA TYR A 153 -3.23 -10.82 -2.16
C TYR A 153 -2.02 -10.59 -1.25
N GLN A 154 -2.05 -9.58 -0.39
CA GLN A 154 -1.08 -9.44 0.70
C GLN A 154 -1.13 -10.67 1.62
N LEU A 155 -2.32 -11.07 2.07
CA LEU A 155 -2.52 -12.26 2.90
C LEU A 155 -1.98 -13.52 2.23
N LEU A 156 -2.38 -13.75 0.98
CA LEU A 156 -1.94 -14.91 0.20
C LEU A 156 -0.42 -14.90 -0.04
N LEU A 157 0.17 -13.73 -0.32
CA LEU A 157 1.62 -13.61 -0.46
C LEU A 157 2.34 -13.95 0.85
N VAL A 158 1.88 -13.44 1.99
CA VAL A 158 2.52 -13.76 3.28
C VAL A 158 2.39 -15.25 3.60
N LYS A 159 1.23 -15.86 3.35
CA LYS A 159 1.05 -17.32 3.49
C LYS A 159 1.98 -18.10 2.56
N TYR A 160 2.12 -17.65 1.31
CA TYR A 160 3.05 -18.24 0.35
C TYR A 160 4.48 -18.17 0.86
N VAL A 161 4.94 -16.99 1.30
CA VAL A 161 6.28 -16.83 1.86
C VAL A 161 6.49 -17.74 3.05
N LEU A 162 5.55 -17.79 4.01
CA LEU A 162 5.62 -18.71 5.15
C LEU A 162 5.66 -20.19 4.75
N SER A 163 5.00 -20.58 3.66
CA SER A 163 5.05 -21.95 3.12
C SER A 163 6.40 -22.31 2.48
N ARG A 164 7.18 -21.28 2.08
CA ARG A 164 8.49 -21.42 1.44
C ARG A 164 9.66 -21.15 2.40
N SER A 165 9.40 -20.45 3.50
CA SER A 165 10.35 -20.20 4.58
C SER A 165 10.86 -21.49 5.21
N THR A 166 12.11 -21.45 5.66
CA THR A 166 12.77 -22.50 6.43
C THR A 166 13.00 -22.04 7.87
N ASP A 167 13.47 -22.95 8.73
CA ASP A 167 13.90 -22.58 10.09
C ASP A 167 15.04 -21.56 10.08
N ASP A 168 15.84 -21.54 9.00
CA ASP A 168 16.96 -20.61 8.77
C ASP A 168 16.52 -19.27 8.15
N GLY A 169 15.21 -19.08 7.92
CA GLY A 169 14.63 -17.87 7.33
C GLY A 169 14.15 -18.05 5.90
N ILE A 170 14.05 -16.92 5.18
CA ILE A 170 13.57 -16.86 3.79
C ILE A 170 14.76 -16.97 2.84
N GLU A 171 14.80 -18.03 2.04
CA GLU A 171 15.75 -18.22 0.96
C GLU A 171 15.17 -17.69 -0.35
N LEU A 172 15.94 -16.88 -1.09
CA LEU A 172 15.53 -16.32 -2.38
C LEU A 172 16.30 -16.95 -3.55
N PRO A 173 15.68 -17.11 -4.73
CA PRO A 173 14.25 -16.97 -5.00
C PRO A 173 13.40 -17.97 -4.20
N LEU A 174 12.15 -17.61 -3.90
CA LEU A 174 11.20 -18.51 -3.23
C LEU A 174 10.93 -19.77 -4.07
N ALA A 175 10.99 -19.64 -5.40
CA ALA A 175 10.93 -20.75 -6.35
C ALA A 175 12.20 -21.63 -6.31
N LYS A 176 12.09 -22.81 -5.67
CA LYS A 176 13.23 -23.75 -5.49
C LYS A 176 13.49 -24.69 -6.68
N SER A 177 12.47 -24.98 -7.48
CA SER A 177 12.47 -26.10 -8.45
C SER A 177 12.71 -25.62 -9.88
N ARG A 178 13.94 -25.34 -10.34
CA ARG A 178 14.14 -25.03 -11.77
C ARG A 178 15.36 -25.61 -12.50
N PHE A 179 16.33 -26.26 -11.87
CA PHE A 179 17.61 -26.53 -12.58
C PHE A 179 18.26 -27.92 -12.41
N LYS A 180 17.54 -28.95 -11.93
CA LYS A 180 18.22 -30.21 -11.53
C LYS A 180 18.47 -31.22 -12.66
N ASP A 181 17.74 -31.15 -13.75
CA ASP A 181 17.99 -31.99 -14.93
C ASP A 181 17.34 -31.32 -16.13
N LYS A 182 17.82 -31.56 -17.35
CA LYS A 182 17.37 -30.87 -18.59
C LYS A 182 15.88 -31.08 -18.96
N SER A 183 15.06 -31.59 -18.05
CA SER A 183 13.60 -31.55 -18.04
C SER A 183 13.14 -30.53 -17.00
N VAL A 184 12.75 -29.35 -17.46
CA VAL A 184 12.08 -28.34 -16.64
C VAL A 184 10.72 -28.90 -16.21
N GLU A 185 10.58 -29.23 -14.92
CA GLU A 185 9.27 -29.54 -14.35
C GLU A 185 8.58 -28.20 -14.09
N TYR A 186 7.55 -27.95 -14.90
CA TYR A 186 6.79 -26.70 -14.93
C TYR A 186 6.06 -26.49 -13.60
N ASP A 187 6.49 -25.51 -12.81
CA ASP A 187 5.70 -25.01 -11.71
C ASP A 187 5.78 -23.47 -11.69
N PHE A 188 4.61 -22.85 -11.64
CA PHE A 188 4.44 -21.45 -11.26
C PHE A 188 4.04 -21.51 -9.78
N PRO A 189 5.01 -21.67 -8.86
CA PRO A 189 4.72 -22.08 -7.49
C PRO A 189 3.82 -21.09 -6.74
N PHE A 190 3.90 -19.80 -7.05
CA PHE A 190 3.01 -18.80 -6.48
C PHE A 190 1.63 -18.86 -7.13
N LEU A 191 1.54 -18.97 -8.45
CA LEU A 191 0.25 -19.14 -9.13
C LEU A 191 -0.48 -20.41 -8.69
N THR A 192 0.21 -21.55 -8.65
CA THR A 192 -0.29 -22.82 -8.14
C THR A 192 -0.80 -22.65 -6.70
N PHE A 193 -0.07 -21.91 -5.87
CA PHE A 193 -0.49 -21.59 -4.50
C PHE A 193 -1.77 -20.74 -4.47
N LEU A 194 -1.86 -19.70 -5.30
CA LEU A 194 -3.06 -18.87 -5.42
C LEU A 194 -4.27 -19.69 -5.86
N GLU A 195 -4.10 -20.57 -6.83
CA GLU A 195 -5.17 -21.45 -7.31
C GLU A 195 -5.63 -22.40 -6.19
N GLN A 196 -4.73 -22.98 -5.40
CA GLN A 196 -5.08 -23.85 -4.29
C GLN A 196 -5.85 -23.14 -3.17
N GLU A 197 -5.40 -21.95 -2.77
CA GLU A 197 -6.01 -21.18 -1.67
C GLU A 197 -7.34 -20.51 -2.06
N THR A 198 -7.67 -20.41 -3.35
CA THR A 198 -8.90 -19.77 -3.84
C THR A 198 -10.01 -20.74 -4.25
N LEU A 199 -9.78 -22.05 -4.18
CA LEU A 199 -10.73 -23.09 -4.57
C LEU A 199 -11.86 -23.37 -3.56
N ASP A 200 -12.00 -22.56 -2.51
CA ASP A 200 -13.14 -22.60 -1.58
C ASP A 200 -14.40 -21.97 -2.21
N GLY A 201 -15.03 -22.70 -3.13
CA GLY A 201 -16.48 -22.66 -3.39
C GLY A 201 -17.06 -21.49 -4.20
N SER A 202 -16.31 -20.42 -4.48
CA SER A 202 -16.81 -19.30 -5.30
C SER A 202 -15.75 -18.78 -6.28
N SER A 203 -15.48 -19.52 -7.36
CA SER A 203 -14.70 -18.96 -8.47
C SER A 203 -15.25 -19.38 -9.82
N GLU A 204 -15.92 -18.43 -10.46
CA GLU A 204 -15.98 -18.39 -11.92
C GLU A 204 -14.54 -18.20 -12.44
N HIS A 205 -14.06 -19.22 -13.14
CA HIS A 205 -13.03 -19.28 -14.20
C HIS A 205 -11.69 -18.57 -13.96
N GLY A 206 -10.57 -19.32 -13.91
CA GLY A 206 -9.19 -18.92 -13.54
C GLY A 206 -8.44 -17.77 -14.26
N SER A 207 -9.09 -16.85 -15.00
CA SER A 207 -8.42 -15.66 -15.56
C SER A 207 -8.49 -14.39 -14.68
N PRO A 208 -9.63 -14.02 -14.06
CA PRO A 208 -9.74 -12.85 -13.20
C PRO A 208 -8.81 -12.93 -11.98
N GLN A 209 -8.60 -14.12 -11.41
CA GLN A 209 -7.79 -14.29 -10.20
C GLN A 209 -6.32 -13.91 -10.43
N ARG A 210 -5.79 -14.13 -11.66
CA ARG A 210 -4.43 -13.74 -12.04
C ARG A 210 -4.30 -12.25 -12.25
N ASP A 211 -5.21 -11.65 -13.00
CA ASP A 211 -5.20 -10.20 -13.24
C ASP A 211 -5.38 -9.42 -11.93
N ASP A 212 -6.25 -9.89 -11.05
CA ASP A 212 -6.46 -9.29 -9.75
C ASP A 212 -5.26 -9.51 -8.82
N ALA A 213 -4.57 -10.66 -8.92
CA ALA A 213 -3.29 -10.86 -8.25
C ALA A 213 -2.23 -9.86 -8.73
N ILE A 214 -2.09 -9.68 -10.05
CA ILE A 214 -1.16 -8.70 -10.63
C ILE A 214 -1.49 -7.29 -10.11
N LYS A 215 -2.77 -6.89 -10.13
CA LYS A 215 -3.19 -5.59 -9.55
C LYS A 215 -2.84 -5.49 -8.07
N GLY A 216 -3.07 -6.54 -7.29
CA GLY A 216 -2.72 -6.60 -5.87
C GLY A 216 -1.22 -6.46 -5.63
N ILE A 217 -0.38 -7.19 -6.37
CA ILE A 217 1.08 -7.09 -6.30
C ILE A 217 1.57 -5.71 -6.72
N LEU A 218 1.08 -5.17 -7.85
CA LEU A 218 1.44 -3.83 -8.30
C LEU A 218 1.01 -2.75 -7.31
N GLY A 219 -0.16 -2.91 -6.69
CA GLY A 219 -0.59 -2.07 -5.57
C GLY A 219 0.43 -2.11 -4.45
N MET A 220 0.72 -3.30 -3.92
CA MET A 220 1.74 -3.48 -2.89
C MET A 220 3.08 -2.83 -3.24
N MET A 221 3.55 -2.96 -4.48
CA MET A 221 4.77 -2.32 -4.94
C MET A 221 4.69 -0.79 -4.98
N ARG A 222 3.58 -0.24 -5.48
CA ARG A 222 3.37 1.21 -5.63
C ARG A 222 3.39 1.94 -4.29
N PHE A 223 2.59 1.49 -3.34
CA PHE A 223 2.42 2.19 -2.06
C PHE A 223 3.40 1.71 -0.98
N SER A 224 4.17 0.65 -1.25
CA SER A 224 5.12 0.08 -0.30
C SER A 224 6.57 0.18 -0.78
N ARG A 225 7.11 -0.93 -1.30
CA ARG A 225 8.47 -1.07 -1.77
C ARG A 225 8.48 -1.76 -3.12
N TYR A 226 8.59 -0.97 -4.18
CA TYR A 226 8.69 -1.49 -5.55
C TYR A 226 9.95 -2.32 -5.78
N ASP A 227 10.94 -2.18 -4.91
CA ASP A 227 12.25 -2.84 -4.94
C ASP A 227 12.30 -4.13 -4.09
N SER A 228 11.16 -4.63 -3.57
CA SER A 228 11.13 -5.92 -2.87
C SER A 228 11.40 -7.07 -3.86
N PRO A 229 12.46 -7.89 -3.63
CA PRO A 229 12.76 -9.01 -4.52
C PRO A 229 11.65 -10.07 -4.50
N ILE A 230 10.90 -10.23 -3.40
CA ILE A 230 9.75 -11.13 -3.34
C ILE A 230 8.61 -10.63 -4.23
N LEU A 231 8.26 -9.34 -4.14
CA LEU A 231 7.20 -8.78 -4.99
C LEU A 231 7.57 -8.83 -6.47
N LEU A 232 8.83 -8.54 -6.79
CA LEU A 232 9.37 -8.62 -8.15
C LEU A 232 9.39 -10.07 -8.66
N GLU A 233 9.73 -11.05 -7.81
CA GLU A 233 9.70 -12.46 -8.16
C GLU A 233 8.29 -12.92 -8.53
N VAL A 234 7.31 -12.69 -7.65
CA VAL A 234 5.93 -13.14 -7.90
C VAL A 234 5.28 -12.37 -9.06
N LEU A 235 5.62 -11.10 -9.25
CA LEU A 235 5.19 -10.32 -10.42
C LEU A 235 5.79 -10.90 -11.71
N GLY A 236 7.07 -11.27 -11.68
CA GLY A 236 7.74 -11.93 -12.79
C GLY A 236 7.06 -13.23 -13.16
N GLU A 237 6.73 -14.06 -12.17
CA GLU A 237 6.03 -15.33 -12.35
C GLU A 237 4.63 -15.14 -12.98
N LEU A 238 3.85 -14.19 -12.45
CA LEU A 238 2.52 -13.90 -12.96
C LEU A 238 2.54 -13.41 -14.41
N HIS A 239 3.48 -12.50 -14.76
CA HIS A 239 3.64 -12.03 -16.13
C HIS A 239 4.15 -13.14 -17.09
N GLU A 240 5.05 -14.00 -16.63
CA GLU A 240 5.51 -15.17 -17.38
C GLU A 240 4.33 -16.08 -17.72
N SER A 241 3.41 -16.30 -16.78
CA SER A 241 2.19 -17.10 -16.98
C SER A 241 1.20 -16.50 -18.00
N GLN A 242 1.32 -15.21 -18.30
CA GLN A 242 0.52 -14.48 -19.29
C GLN A 242 1.23 -14.32 -20.64
N SER A 243 2.37 -15.01 -20.84
CA SER A 243 3.23 -14.85 -22.01
C SER A 243 3.80 -13.42 -22.17
N ALA A 244 3.87 -12.64 -21.08
CA ALA A 244 4.52 -11.33 -21.04
C ALA A 244 6.01 -11.46 -20.63
N GLY A 245 6.76 -12.29 -21.37
CA GLY A 245 8.13 -12.67 -21.04
C GLY A 245 9.11 -11.49 -20.88
N GLN A 246 8.91 -10.42 -21.64
CA GLN A 246 9.71 -9.20 -21.51
C GLN A 246 9.48 -8.42 -20.21
N LEU A 247 8.25 -8.43 -19.66
CA LEU A 247 7.96 -7.83 -18.36
C LEU A 247 8.47 -8.72 -17.23
N ALA A 248 8.31 -10.04 -17.38
CA ALA A 248 8.86 -11.02 -16.44
C ALA A 248 10.39 -10.92 -16.35
N TYR A 249 11.08 -10.83 -17.49
CA TYR A 249 12.52 -10.58 -17.55
C TYR A 249 12.91 -9.35 -16.73
N ARG A 250 12.23 -8.21 -16.95
CA ARG A 250 12.53 -6.96 -16.22
C ARG A 250 12.26 -7.08 -14.72
N ALA A 251 11.19 -7.78 -14.32
CA ALA A 251 10.88 -8.01 -12.91
C ALA A 251 11.97 -8.86 -12.24
N TYR A 252 12.34 -10.00 -12.83
CA TYR A 252 13.41 -10.86 -12.29
C TYR A 252 14.79 -10.17 -12.30
N MET A 253 15.11 -9.41 -13.35
CA MET A 253 16.35 -8.64 -13.39
C MET A 253 16.38 -7.54 -12.32
N SER A 254 15.27 -6.84 -12.09
CA SER A 254 15.13 -5.93 -10.96
C SER A 254 15.30 -6.66 -9.62
N ALA A 255 14.70 -7.85 -9.43
CA ALA A 255 14.86 -8.64 -8.21
C ALA A 255 16.35 -8.98 -7.95
N SER A 256 17.08 -9.35 -9.01
CA SER A 256 18.52 -9.66 -8.94
C SER A 256 19.39 -8.46 -8.51
N GLN A 257 18.91 -7.23 -8.69
CA GLN A 257 19.60 -6.01 -8.27
C GLN A 257 19.34 -5.67 -6.79
N HIS A 258 18.32 -6.27 -6.18
CA HIS A 258 17.86 -5.99 -4.83
C HIS A 258 18.11 -7.17 -3.87
N VAL A 259 19.05 -8.06 -4.22
CA VAL A 259 19.57 -9.12 -3.36
C VAL A 259 21.10 -9.03 -3.25
N GLU A 260 21.61 -9.25 -2.04
CA GLU A 260 23.05 -9.27 -1.75
C GLU A 260 23.67 -10.65 -2.02
N ASP A 261 22.90 -11.74 -1.86
CA ASP A 261 23.37 -13.10 -2.04
C ASP A 261 23.66 -13.41 -3.52
N ALA A 262 24.88 -13.89 -3.79
CA ALA A 262 25.36 -14.13 -5.15
C ALA A 262 24.62 -15.28 -5.84
N ASP A 263 24.25 -16.32 -5.08
CA ASP A 263 23.52 -17.47 -5.61
C ASP A 263 22.08 -17.08 -5.94
N ALA A 264 21.41 -16.31 -5.07
CA ALA A 264 20.09 -15.74 -5.32
C ALA A 264 20.09 -14.84 -6.56
N LYS A 265 21.11 -13.98 -6.70
CA LYS A 265 21.30 -13.13 -7.88
C LYS A 265 21.43 -13.95 -9.16
N ALA A 266 22.27 -14.98 -9.15
CA ALA A 266 22.45 -15.85 -10.30
C ALA A 266 21.16 -16.60 -10.67
N ARG A 267 20.38 -17.04 -9.68
CA ARG A 267 19.09 -17.70 -9.89
C ARG A 267 18.05 -16.75 -10.48
N TYR A 268 17.95 -15.51 -10.00
CA TYR A 268 17.05 -14.51 -10.62
C TYR A 268 17.42 -14.20 -12.07
N GLN A 269 18.72 -14.13 -12.39
CA GLN A 269 19.17 -13.96 -13.78
C GLN A 269 18.77 -15.16 -14.66
N GLN A 270 18.87 -16.39 -14.13
CA GLN A 270 18.39 -17.59 -14.83
C GLN A 270 16.87 -17.57 -15.05
N LEU A 271 16.09 -17.10 -14.06
CA LEU A 271 14.64 -16.90 -14.20
C LEU A 271 14.33 -15.88 -15.31
N ALA A 272 15.10 -14.80 -15.37
CA ALA A 272 14.96 -13.77 -16.39
C ALA A 272 15.20 -14.33 -17.81
N SER A 273 16.34 -15.00 -18.04
CA SER A 273 16.65 -15.60 -19.34
C SER A 273 15.58 -16.62 -19.75
N HIS A 274 15.12 -17.46 -18.82
CA HIS A 274 14.05 -18.43 -19.06
C HIS A 274 12.74 -17.76 -19.53
N ALA A 275 12.35 -16.64 -18.92
CA ALA A 275 11.13 -15.93 -19.27
C ALA A 275 11.11 -15.45 -20.74
N LEU A 276 12.28 -15.21 -21.35
CA LEU A 276 12.42 -14.86 -22.77
C LEU A 276 12.43 -16.08 -23.70
N GLU A 277 12.86 -17.24 -23.22
CA GLU A 277 12.85 -18.49 -23.98
C GLU A 277 11.47 -19.15 -24.05
N TYR A 278 10.60 -18.84 -23.08
CA TYR A 278 9.30 -19.48 -22.89
C TYR A 278 8.05 -18.82 -23.53
N PRO A 279 8.09 -17.88 -24.50
CA PRO A 279 6.86 -17.41 -25.17
C PRO A 279 6.35 -18.48 -26.16
N ARG A 280 5.99 -19.68 -25.71
CA ARG A 280 5.30 -20.67 -26.56
C ARG A 280 3.84 -20.24 -26.69
N MET A 281 3.45 -19.92 -27.93
CA MET A 281 2.13 -19.45 -28.37
C MET A 281 1.92 -17.93 -28.29
N SER A 282 2.98 -17.13 -28.24
CA SER A 282 2.86 -15.74 -28.71
C SER A 282 2.93 -15.69 -30.24
N TRP A 283 2.33 -14.67 -30.85
CA TRP A 283 2.43 -14.43 -32.29
C TRP A 283 3.90 -14.37 -32.76
N GLU A 284 4.83 -13.90 -31.91
CA GLU A 284 6.28 -13.86 -32.21
C GLU A 284 6.83 -15.27 -32.45
N SER A 285 6.48 -16.23 -31.59
CA SER A 285 6.95 -17.62 -31.67
C SER A 285 6.44 -18.35 -32.91
N VAL A 286 5.20 -18.05 -33.33
CA VAL A 286 4.59 -18.61 -34.55
C VAL A 286 5.26 -18.05 -35.81
N ASN A 287 5.80 -16.83 -35.74
CA ASN A 287 6.47 -16.14 -36.86
C ASN A 287 8.01 -16.25 -36.84
N GLY A 288 8.59 -17.00 -35.89
CA GLY A 288 10.04 -17.18 -35.78
C GLY A 288 10.80 -15.92 -35.35
N VAL A 289 10.12 -14.96 -34.70
CA VAL A 289 10.77 -13.78 -34.11
C VAL A 289 11.45 -14.23 -32.83
N LYS A 290 12.78 -14.31 -32.86
CA LYS A 290 13.60 -14.60 -31.68
C LYS A 290 13.87 -13.29 -30.95
N ILE A 291 13.49 -13.21 -29.68
CA ILE A 291 13.86 -12.09 -28.82
C ILE A 291 15.36 -12.21 -28.52
N ASP A 292 16.14 -11.19 -28.85
CA ASP A 292 17.56 -11.12 -28.49
C ASP A 292 17.68 -10.63 -27.04
N GLU A 293 18.11 -11.52 -26.14
CA GLU A 293 18.34 -11.18 -24.74
C GLU A 293 19.35 -10.03 -24.57
N THR A 294 20.30 -9.89 -25.49
CA THR A 294 21.29 -8.80 -25.47
C THR A 294 20.61 -7.45 -25.68
N GLU A 295 19.69 -7.38 -26.65
CA GLU A 295 18.90 -6.18 -26.96
C GLU A 295 17.98 -5.83 -25.79
N ILE A 296 17.24 -6.80 -25.26
CA ILE A 296 16.37 -6.58 -24.09
C ILE A 296 17.17 -6.14 -22.86
N ALA A 297 18.38 -6.68 -22.67
CA ALA A 297 19.27 -6.25 -21.59
C ALA A 297 19.80 -4.82 -21.79
N GLU A 298 20.02 -4.39 -23.03
CA GLU A 298 20.38 -3.01 -23.37
C GLU A 298 19.23 -2.05 -23.11
N ASP A 299 18.03 -2.38 -23.58
CA ASP A 299 16.80 -1.61 -23.36
C ASP A 299 16.53 -1.45 -21.87
N PHE A 300 16.58 -2.54 -21.09
CA PHE A 300 16.37 -2.50 -19.65
C PHE A 300 17.37 -1.59 -18.94
N ARG A 301 18.64 -1.58 -19.35
CA ARG A 301 19.65 -0.66 -18.80
C ARG A 301 19.31 0.80 -19.13
N ALA A 302 18.88 1.08 -20.35
CA ALA A 302 18.51 2.44 -20.77
C ALA A 302 17.24 2.93 -20.04
N GLU A 303 16.21 2.09 -19.95
CA GLU A 303 14.96 2.33 -19.22
C GLU A 303 15.23 2.63 -17.74
N ARG A 304 16.12 1.85 -17.09
CA ARG A 304 16.47 2.07 -15.69
C ARG A 304 17.25 3.37 -15.50
N ALA A 305 18.20 3.68 -16.38
CA ALA A 305 18.93 4.95 -16.32
C ALA A 305 17.99 6.17 -16.46
N ASP A 306 17.01 6.08 -17.36
CA ASP A 306 15.98 7.11 -17.53
C ASP A 306 15.06 7.22 -16.29
N ALA A 307 14.65 6.08 -15.70
CA ALA A 307 13.89 6.04 -14.46
C ALA A 307 14.64 6.69 -13.29
N ASP A 308 15.94 6.39 -13.15
CA ASP A 308 16.79 6.95 -12.10
C ASP A 308 16.96 8.47 -12.26
N LEU A 309 17.18 8.96 -13.49
CA LEU A 309 17.25 10.39 -13.77
C LEU A 309 15.93 11.11 -13.46
N TRP A 310 14.80 10.50 -13.83
CA TRP A 310 13.48 11.02 -13.52
C TRP A 310 13.27 11.16 -12.01
N PHE A 311 13.60 10.12 -11.24
CA PHE A 311 13.46 10.15 -9.78
C PHE A 311 14.44 11.12 -9.11
N GLN A 312 15.67 11.26 -9.63
CA GLN A 312 16.63 12.25 -9.13
C GLN A 312 16.11 13.69 -9.27
N SER A 313 15.41 13.98 -10.37
CA SER A 313 14.74 15.27 -10.58
C SER A 313 13.64 15.50 -9.54
N LEU A 314 12.75 14.52 -9.35
CA LEU A 314 11.72 14.56 -8.31
C LEU A 314 12.32 14.79 -6.91
N ALA A 315 13.34 14.02 -6.55
CA ALA A 315 14.01 14.14 -5.26
C ALA A 315 14.67 15.52 -5.09
N ALA A 316 15.14 16.16 -6.17
CA ALA A 316 15.69 17.51 -6.12
C ALA A 316 14.61 18.56 -5.85
N ASP A 317 13.42 18.39 -6.41
CA ASP A 317 12.28 19.24 -6.11
C ASP A 317 11.83 19.12 -4.65
N GLU A 318 11.71 17.90 -4.12
CA GLU A 318 11.40 17.69 -2.68
C GLU A 318 12.41 18.39 -1.77
N ARG A 319 13.72 18.15 -2.00
CA ARG A 319 14.78 18.81 -1.22
C ARG A 319 14.68 20.33 -1.30
N LYS A 320 14.33 20.88 -2.46
CA LYS A 320 14.16 22.32 -2.65
C LYS A 320 12.97 22.84 -1.84
N TRP A 321 11.82 22.18 -1.87
CA TRP A 321 10.62 22.58 -1.13
C TRP A 321 10.83 22.49 0.38
N ILE A 322 11.45 21.39 0.85
CA ILE A 322 11.82 21.20 2.25
C ILE A 322 12.75 22.32 2.72
N ALA A 323 13.81 22.62 1.97
CA ALA A 323 14.76 23.67 2.31
C ALA A 323 14.13 25.08 2.33
N ALA A 324 13.09 25.30 1.53
CA ALA A 324 12.35 26.55 1.49
C ALA A 324 11.24 26.66 2.56
N GLY A 325 10.97 25.60 3.32
CA GLY A 325 9.87 25.56 4.29
C GLY A 325 8.49 25.66 3.64
N GLU A 326 8.35 25.19 2.40
CA GLU A 326 7.07 25.19 1.68
C GLU A 326 6.15 24.03 2.15
N ALA A 327 4.87 24.10 1.78
CA ALA A 327 3.94 22.99 1.95
C ALA A 327 4.29 21.85 0.98
N VAL A 328 5.21 20.97 1.39
CA VAL A 328 5.82 19.95 0.52
C VAL A 328 4.78 19.01 -0.08
N ASP A 329 3.79 18.57 0.71
CA ASP A 329 2.69 17.72 0.25
C ASP A 329 1.92 18.39 -0.90
N GLU A 330 1.50 19.64 -0.72
CA GLU A 330 0.75 20.39 -1.74
C GLU A 330 1.57 20.58 -3.01
N LYS A 331 2.87 20.88 -2.88
CA LYS A 331 3.78 21.09 -4.01
C LYS A 331 4.02 19.80 -4.78
N PHE A 332 4.25 18.70 -4.07
CA PHE A 332 4.40 17.39 -4.67
C PHE A 332 3.14 16.99 -5.43
N ASN A 333 1.99 17.10 -4.78
CA ASN A 333 0.69 16.74 -5.33
C ASN A 333 0.36 17.57 -6.58
N ALA A 334 0.60 18.88 -6.54
CA ALA A 334 0.36 19.75 -7.68
C ALA A 334 1.28 19.47 -8.88
N LYS A 335 2.51 18.97 -8.64
CA LYS A 335 3.51 18.78 -9.70
C LYS A 335 3.49 17.38 -10.31
N TYR A 336 3.30 16.34 -9.50
CA TYR A 336 3.53 14.97 -9.92
C TYR A 336 2.29 14.10 -9.98
N ARG A 337 1.16 14.51 -9.37
CA ARG A 337 -0.07 13.71 -9.44
C ARG A 337 -0.87 14.04 -10.68
N GLU A 338 -0.97 13.07 -11.57
CA GLU A 338 -1.94 13.06 -12.66
C GLU A 338 -3.28 12.56 -12.09
N ILE A 339 -4.12 13.49 -11.62
CA ILE A 339 -5.51 13.19 -11.27
C ILE A 339 -6.34 13.39 -12.54
N PRO A 340 -6.89 12.32 -13.16
CA PRO A 340 -7.82 12.48 -14.28
C PRO A 340 -9.00 13.37 -13.85
N GLU A 341 -9.54 14.19 -14.76
CA GLU A 341 -10.77 14.95 -14.47
C GLU A 341 -11.83 14.00 -13.89
N ALA A 342 -12.35 14.33 -12.71
CA ALA A 342 -13.10 13.40 -11.89
C ALA A 342 -14.32 12.82 -12.62
N ILE A 343 -14.63 11.54 -12.36
CA ILE A 343 -16.01 11.03 -12.45
C ILE A 343 -16.80 11.77 -11.37
N THR A 344 -17.41 12.90 -11.73
CA THR A 344 -18.30 13.67 -10.87
C THR A 344 -19.63 12.91 -10.74
N THR A 345 -19.70 11.98 -9.79
CA THR A 345 -20.99 11.34 -9.42
C THR A 345 -21.41 11.58 -7.98
N ASP A 346 -20.64 12.36 -7.21
CA ASP A 346 -21.08 12.82 -5.89
C ASP A 346 -21.40 14.34 -5.94
N PRO A 347 -22.69 14.72 -5.79
CA PRO A 347 -23.11 16.12 -5.69
C PRO A 347 -22.50 16.88 -4.50
N GLU A 348 -22.08 16.19 -3.44
CA GLU A 348 -21.50 16.84 -2.25
C GLU A 348 -20.08 17.37 -2.52
N THR A 349 -19.29 16.67 -3.35
CA THR A 349 -17.94 17.12 -3.70
C THR A 349 -17.93 18.32 -4.66
N GLN A 350 -18.98 18.49 -5.48
CA GLN A 350 -19.13 19.70 -6.31
C GLN A 350 -19.31 20.96 -5.45
N ARG A 351 -20.06 20.87 -4.35
CA ARG A 351 -20.29 22.00 -3.43
C ARG A 351 -19.04 22.46 -2.69
N ALA A 352 -18.07 21.57 -2.47
CA ALA A 352 -16.81 21.91 -1.81
C ALA A 352 -15.80 22.56 -2.78
N SER A 353 -15.84 22.21 -4.06
CA SER A 353 -14.90 22.71 -5.09
C SER A 353 -15.31 24.05 -5.70
N GLN A 354 -16.62 24.33 -5.76
CA GLN A 354 -17.14 25.63 -6.17
C GLN A 354 -17.48 26.38 -4.89
N GLY A 355 -16.61 27.29 -4.46
CA GLY A 355 -16.98 28.27 -3.46
C GLY A 355 -18.10 29.15 -4.00
N GLU A 356 -19.34 28.66 -3.93
CA GLU A 356 -20.54 29.38 -4.33
C GLU A 356 -21.53 29.41 -3.17
N THR A 357 -21.72 30.66 -2.75
CA THR A 357 -22.96 31.26 -2.25
C THR A 357 -24.22 30.42 -2.46
N SER A 358 -25.00 30.31 -1.39
CA SER A 358 -26.29 29.62 -1.35
C SER A 358 -27.20 29.99 -2.53
N ASP A 359 -27.86 28.97 -3.09
CA ASP A 359 -28.91 29.11 -4.10
C ASP A 359 -30.05 29.98 -3.53
N PRO A 360 -30.33 31.17 -4.10
CA PRO A 360 -31.35 32.08 -3.60
C PRO A 360 -32.74 31.46 -3.52
N ALA A 361 -33.05 30.51 -4.42
CA ALA A 361 -34.34 29.81 -4.43
C ALA A 361 -34.44 28.80 -3.27
N PHE A 362 -33.31 28.21 -2.86
CA PHE A 362 -33.24 27.28 -1.73
C PHE A 362 -33.35 28.03 -0.39
N ASP A 363 -32.71 29.20 -0.27
CA ASP A 363 -32.83 30.08 0.89
C ASP A 363 -34.25 30.66 1.05
N GLU A 364 -34.92 31.01 -0.06
CA GLU A 364 -36.30 31.46 -0.04
C GLU A 364 -37.27 30.33 0.36
N LEU A 365 -37.02 29.09 -0.09
CA LEU A 365 -37.78 27.92 0.31
C LEU A 365 -37.57 27.56 1.80
N LEU A 366 -36.33 27.61 2.30
CA LEU A 366 -35.99 27.41 3.71
C LEU A 366 -36.59 28.51 4.61
N GLY A 367 -36.52 29.77 4.19
CA GLY A 367 -37.17 30.89 4.87
C GLY A 367 -38.70 30.73 4.93
N SER A 368 -39.30 30.23 3.85
CA SER A 368 -40.75 29.93 3.79
C SER A 368 -41.13 28.78 4.74
N LEU A 369 -40.31 27.72 4.82
CA LEU A 369 -40.56 26.57 5.70
C LEU A 369 -40.35 26.91 7.18
N LEU A 370 -39.36 27.75 7.50
CA LEU A 370 -39.11 28.23 8.87
C LEU A 370 -40.22 29.19 9.36
N THR A 371 -40.76 30.02 8.47
CA THR A 371 -41.90 30.89 8.82
C THR A 371 -43.20 30.11 8.99
N ILE A 372 -43.46 29.10 8.17
CA ILE A 372 -44.63 28.22 8.33
C ILE A 372 -44.54 27.42 9.64
N SER A 373 -43.38 26.86 9.98
CA SER A 373 -43.20 26.12 11.23
C SER A 373 -43.32 27.02 12.47
N ALA A 374 -42.81 28.26 12.44
CA ALA A 374 -43.03 29.25 13.49
C ALA A 374 -44.51 29.61 13.67
N LEU A 375 -45.27 29.79 12.58
CA LEU A 375 -46.71 30.07 12.62
C LEU A 375 -47.52 28.90 13.20
N VAL A 376 -47.16 27.66 12.88
CA VAL A 376 -47.80 26.45 13.43
C VAL A 376 -47.55 26.35 14.94
N ILE A 377 -46.32 26.66 15.41
CA ILE A 377 -45.98 26.64 16.84
C ILE A 377 -46.75 27.73 17.60
N VAL A 378 -46.84 28.95 17.05
CA VAL A 378 -47.61 30.04 17.67
C VAL A 378 -49.11 29.72 17.72
N ALA A 379 -49.67 29.13 16.67
CA ALA A 379 -51.07 28.72 16.64
C ALA A 379 -51.36 27.59 17.64
N ALA A 380 -50.46 26.60 17.76
CA ALA A 380 -50.57 25.53 18.75
C ALA A 380 -50.49 26.06 20.19
N PHE A 381 -49.60 27.03 20.44
CA PHE A 381 -49.47 27.67 21.75
C PHE A 381 -50.70 28.52 22.10
N ALA A 382 -51.24 29.29 21.15
CA ALA A 382 -52.46 30.06 21.35
C ALA A 382 -53.66 29.14 21.63
N LEU A 383 -53.79 28.02 20.90
CA LEU A 383 -54.83 27.02 21.15
C LEU A 383 -54.68 26.38 22.54
N TYR A 384 -53.46 26.07 22.96
CA TYR A 384 -53.16 25.57 24.31
C TYR A 384 -53.57 26.57 25.40
N VAL A 385 -53.27 27.86 25.24
CA VAL A 385 -53.68 28.91 26.18
C VAL A 385 -55.20 29.07 26.25
N VAL A 386 -55.92 28.97 25.12
CA VAL A 386 -57.39 29.02 25.10
C VAL A 386 -58.00 27.81 25.80
N LEU A 387 -57.48 26.60 25.54
CA LEU A 387 -57.96 25.36 26.15
C LEU A 387 -57.70 25.32 27.67
N THR A 388 -56.55 25.83 28.12
CA THR A 388 -56.22 25.92 29.55
C THR A 388 -57.06 26.97 30.27
N ARG A 389 -57.34 28.12 29.65
CA ARG A 389 -58.28 29.12 30.21
C ARG A 389 -59.72 28.62 30.31
N LYS A 390 -60.22 27.88 29.31
CA LYS A 390 -61.55 27.22 29.39
C LYS A 390 -61.62 26.18 30.50
N ARG A 391 -60.56 25.38 30.71
CA ARG A 391 -60.48 24.41 31.83
C ARG A 391 -60.42 25.10 33.20
N SER A 392 -59.76 26.25 33.30
CA SER A 392 -59.73 27.04 34.54
C SER A 392 -61.11 27.64 34.87
N ALA A 393 -61.79 28.22 33.88
CA ALA A 393 -63.15 28.76 34.06
C ALA A 393 -64.20 27.68 34.39
N ALA A 394 -64.06 26.46 33.87
CA ALA A 394 -64.96 25.34 34.19
C ALA A 394 -64.77 24.83 35.63
N LYS A 395 -63.58 24.96 36.23
CA LYS A 395 -63.32 24.60 37.63
C LYS A 395 -63.89 25.62 38.63
N THR A 396 -63.99 26.89 38.24
CA THR A 396 -64.56 27.93 39.13
C THR A 396 -66.10 27.86 39.23
N ILE A 397 -66.77 27.26 38.24
CA ILE A 397 -68.25 27.09 38.23
C ILE A 397 -68.69 25.84 39.03
N THR A 398 -67.78 24.92 39.35
CA THR A 398 -68.07 23.71 40.15
C THR A 398 -67.71 23.85 41.63
N SER A 399 -67.26 25.02 42.08
CA SER A 399 -66.92 25.30 43.49
C SER A 399 -67.64 26.52 44.07
N ALA A 400 -68.85 26.84 43.58
CA ALA A 400 -69.74 27.87 44.12
C ALA A 400 -71.06 27.24 44.59
#